data_AF-A0A225WZE2-F1
#
_entry.id   AF-A0A225WZE2-F1
#
_cell.length_a   1.000
_cell.length_b   1.000
_cell.length_c   1.000
_cell.angle_alpha   90.00
_cell.angle_beta   90.00
_cell.angle_gamma   90.00
#
_symmetry.space_group_name_H-M   'P 1'
#
loop_
_entity.id
_entity.type
_entity.pdbx_description
1 polymer ?
#
loop_
_entity_poly.entity_id
_entity_poly.type
_entity_poly.pdbx_seq_one_letter_code
_entity_poly.pdbx_strand_id
1 'polypeptide(L)'
;MTASRTNCVANHECPHQPQQLQKLMPHDCAIVEAAKTGEDVELPTVPRPQGLQHSLRLDLEAHRRWNATVSLGFLNSVDRIEIREAKVGEDKIVCYNLEVYLSLPMSRLPTSPCDPTDASSPHHHAKHPTFKVERSFSEFEELRENVLKSVSHMPQCTCQYCMDFLVYIRYKFSQPRGIIKLTSGTEKRKQILTTFINDFVTMGQRRAPKLGKRKCEAQKLVPAMLEAFLLNNARDY
;
A
#
# COMPACT_ATOMS: atom_id res chain seq x y z
N MET A 1 -3.35 -14.69 -63.80
CA MET A 1 -3.85 -13.62 -64.68
C MET A 1 -4.71 -12.70 -63.83
N THR A 2 -4.25 -11.46 -63.62
CA THR A 2 -4.91 -10.20 -64.02
C THR A 2 -6.19 -9.87 -63.23
N ALA A 3 -6.20 -8.87 -62.34
CA ALA A 3 -6.18 -7.41 -62.61
C ALA A 3 -7.53 -6.90 -63.17
N SER A 4 -8.07 -5.73 -62.82
CA SER A 4 -7.75 -4.74 -61.77
C SER A 4 -8.94 -3.78 -61.60
N ARG A 5 -9.05 -3.08 -60.46
CA ARG A 5 -9.77 -1.78 -60.39
C ARG A 5 -9.07 -0.82 -59.43
N THR A 6 -9.25 0.48 -59.66
CA THR A 6 -8.27 1.54 -59.33
C THR A 6 -8.66 2.46 -58.17
N ASN A 7 -7.65 3.15 -57.62
CA ASN A 7 -7.75 4.10 -56.51
C ASN A 7 -8.20 5.51 -56.93
N CYS A 8 -8.87 6.20 -56.00
CA CYS A 8 -8.78 7.64 -55.65
C CYS A 8 -9.25 7.75 -54.17
N VAL A 9 -8.65 8.43 -53.18
CA VAL A 9 -7.80 9.65 -53.11
C VAL A 9 -8.58 10.91 -53.49
N ALA A 10 -8.93 11.86 -52.59
CA ALA A 10 -8.71 12.02 -51.13
C ALA A 10 -9.96 12.75 -50.49
N ASN A 11 -9.99 13.54 -49.39
CA ASN A 11 -8.97 14.16 -48.53
C ASN A 11 -9.52 14.57 -47.12
N HIS A 12 -9.02 15.69 -46.55
CA HIS A 12 -9.41 16.45 -45.33
C HIS A 12 -10.94 16.61 -45.09
N GLU A 13 -11.46 16.85 -43.88
CA GLU A 13 -10.98 17.74 -42.79
C GLU A 13 -11.12 17.19 -41.35
N CYS A 14 -10.58 17.95 -40.37
CA CYS A 14 -10.62 17.66 -38.93
C CYS A 14 -11.01 18.90 -38.10
N PRO A 15 -12.12 18.87 -37.35
CA PRO A 15 -12.49 19.94 -36.43
C PRO A 15 -11.86 19.73 -35.04
N HIS A 16 -10.66 20.26 -34.83
CA HIS A 16 -10.14 20.52 -33.48
C HIS A 16 -10.73 21.82 -32.94
N GLN A 17 -11.44 21.78 -31.80
CA GLN A 17 -11.67 22.99 -31.00
C GLN A 17 -11.69 22.66 -29.49
N PRO A 18 -10.63 22.97 -28.74
CA PRO A 18 -10.61 22.80 -27.28
C PRO A 18 -11.40 23.92 -26.60
N GLN A 19 -12.25 23.57 -25.64
CA GLN A 19 -12.95 24.54 -24.80
C GLN A 19 -11.94 25.27 -23.88
N GLN A 20 -12.07 26.59 -23.80
CA GLN A 20 -11.20 27.41 -22.96
C GLN A 20 -11.55 27.23 -21.48
N LEU A 21 -10.64 26.63 -20.70
CA LEU A 21 -10.70 26.69 -19.24
C LEU A 21 -10.34 28.11 -18.77
N GLN A 22 -11.29 28.79 -18.13
CA GLN A 22 -11.04 30.09 -17.53
C GLN A 22 -10.03 30.01 -16.38
N LYS A 23 -9.18 31.03 -16.30
CA LYS A 23 -8.02 31.08 -15.41
C LYS A 23 -8.42 31.78 -14.10
N LEU A 24 -8.85 30.99 -13.11
CA LEU A 24 -9.11 31.50 -11.76
C LEU A 24 -7.81 32.03 -11.13
N MET A 25 -7.84 33.26 -10.62
CA MET A 25 -6.73 33.91 -9.92
C MET A 25 -6.91 33.83 -8.41
N PRO A 26 -5.82 33.66 -7.63
CA PRO A 26 -5.90 33.61 -6.18
C PRO A 26 -5.89 35.03 -5.59
N HIS A 27 -6.96 35.40 -4.89
CA HIS A 27 -6.98 36.62 -4.08
C HIS A 27 -7.48 36.34 -2.66
N ASP A 28 -6.61 36.74 -1.72
CA ASP A 28 -6.90 37.32 -0.42
C ASP A 28 -7.61 36.44 0.63
N CYS A 29 -6.77 35.71 1.39
CA CYS A 29 -7.13 35.16 2.68
C CYS A 29 -7.47 36.26 3.69
N ALA A 30 -8.76 36.55 3.88
CA ALA A 30 -9.24 37.34 5.01
C ALA A 30 -9.34 36.46 6.26
N ILE A 31 -8.44 36.66 7.23
CA ILE A 31 -8.52 36.00 8.54
C ILE A 31 -9.64 36.66 9.35
N VAL A 32 -10.61 35.87 9.79
CA VAL A 32 -11.66 36.32 10.71
C VAL A 32 -11.27 35.93 12.13
N GLU A 33 -10.65 36.85 12.86
CA GLU A 33 -10.60 36.75 14.32
C GLU A 33 -11.98 37.03 14.89
N ALA A 34 -12.54 36.05 15.62
CA ALA A 34 -13.80 36.18 16.34
C ALA A 34 -13.59 35.70 17.78
N ALA A 35 -12.90 36.50 18.58
CA ALA A 35 -12.74 36.23 20.01
C ALA A 35 -14.11 36.26 20.70
N LYS A 36 -14.55 35.11 21.24
CA LYS A 36 -15.62 35.04 22.23
C LYS A 36 -15.23 34.09 23.35
N THR A 37 -15.36 34.59 24.57
CA THR A 37 -15.23 33.84 25.81
C THR A 37 -16.36 32.83 25.98
N GLY A 38 -16.03 31.70 26.60
CA GLY A 38 -16.95 30.65 27.01
C GLY A 38 -16.16 29.60 27.77
N GLU A 39 -16.32 29.58 29.08
CA GLU A 39 -15.89 28.44 29.91
C GLU A 39 -16.87 27.28 29.64
N ASP A 40 -16.35 26.08 29.38
CA ASP A 40 -17.06 24.87 29.80
C ASP A 40 -16.17 23.62 29.86
N VAL A 41 -16.47 22.79 30.85
CA VAL A 41 -16.04 21.40 31.16
C VAL A 41 -14.79 20.82 30.45
N GLU A 42 -13.78 20.49 31.25
CA GLU A 42 -12.66 19.60 30.89
C GLU A 42 -13.14 18.17 30.64
N LEU A 43 -13.24 17.76 29.37
CA LEU A 43 -13.44 16.35 28.99
C LEU A 43 -12.10 15.60 28.91
N PRO A 44 -11.94 14.42 29.53
CA PRO A 44 -10.73 13.60 29.43
C PRO A 44 -10.43 13.16 27.98
N THR A 45 -9.59 13.93 27.29
CA THR A 45 -9.22 13.65 25.90
C THR A 45 -8.19 12.53 25.87
N VAL A 46 -8.66 11.31 25.56
CA VAL A 46 -7.82 10.11 25.46
C VAL A 46 -6.64 10.36 24.49
N PRO A 47 -5.38 10.11 24.91
CA PRO A 47 -4.21 10.30 24.05
C PRO A 47 -4.31 9.50 22.75
N ARG A 48 -4.34 10.21 21.62
CA ARG A 48 -4.40 9.62 20.28
C ARG A 48 -3.03 9.00 19.94
N PRO A 49 -2.94 7.75 19.45
CA PRO A 49 -1.67 7.05 19.21
C PRO A 49 -0.92 7.61 18.00
N GLN A 50 -0.24 8.73 18.21
CA GLN A 50 0.62 9.39 17.21
C GLN A 50 2.07 8.85 17.26
N GLY A 51 2.50 8.35 18.42
CA GLY A 51 3.87 7.89 18.68
C GLY A 51 4.37 6.85 17.67
N LEU A 52 3.63 5.75 17.47
CA LEU A 52 3.99 4.67 16.55
C LEU A 52 4.31 5.18 15.14
N GLN A 53 3.40 5.94 14.52
CA GLN A 53 3.60 6.42 13.14
C GLN A 53 4.77 7.42 13.05
N HIS A 54 5.00 8.24 14.07
CA HIS A 54 6.17 9.13 14.09
C HIS A 54 7.49 8.36 14.30
N SER A 55 7.51 7.36 15.19
CA SER A 55 8.69 6.54 15.47
C SER A 55 9.09 5.68 14.27
N LEU A 56 8.14 4.92 13.71
CA LEU A 56 8.34 4.15 12.48
C LEU A 56 8.84 5.06 11.34
N ARG A 57 8.24 6.25 11.17
CA ARG A 57 8.68 7.20 10.16
C ARG A 57 10.13 7.65 10.35
N LEU A 58 10.64 7.80 11.58
CA LEU A 58 12.04 8.18 11.82
C LEU A 58 13.01 7.06 11.40
N ASP A 59 12.75 5.82 11.78
CA ASP A 59 13.54 4.64 11.34
C ASP A 59 13.50 4.47 9.81
N LEU A 60 12.32 4.70 9.21
CA LEU A 60 12.12 4.65 7.77
C LEU A 60 12.79 5.83 7.04
N GLU A 61 12.93 7.00 7.67
CA GLU A 61 13.70 8.12 7.12
C GLU A 61 15.23 7.87 7.18
N ALA A 62 15.72 7.01 8.08
CA ALA A 62 17.06 6.46 7.97
C ALA A 62 17.20 5.51 6.77
N HIS A 63 16.22 4.61 6.56
CA HIS A 63 16.15 3.71 5.40
C HIS A 63 15.99 4.46 4.06
N ARG A 64 15.30 5.62 4.06
CA ARG A 64 15.07 6.51 2.89
C ARG A 64 16.37 7.00 2.25
N ARG A 65 17.50 6.97 2.97
CA ARG A 65 18.82 7.33 2.44
C ARG A 65 19.26 6.42 1.28
N TRP A 66 18.60 5.28 1.05
CA TRP A 66 18.83 4.37 -0.09
C TRP A 66 17.75 4.46 -1.19
N ASN A 67 17.63 5.64 -1.82
CA ASN A 67 17.01 5.81 -3.16
C ASN A 67 15.61 5.17 -3.37
N ALA A 68 14.74 5.25 -2.37
CA ALA A 68 13.36 4.75 -2.42
C ALA A 68 12.34 5.85 -2.14
N THR A 69 11.13 5.70 -2.69
CA THR A 69 9.94 6.37 -2.17
C THR A 69 9.70 5.87 -0.74
N VAL A 70 9.19 6.74 0.15
CA VAL A 70 9.00 6.41 1.58
C VAL A 70 8.23 5.09 1.75
N SER A 71 7.09 4.95 1.05
CA SER A 71 6.27 3.74 1.03
C SER A 71 6.98 2.46 0.59
N LEU A 72 7.96 2.57 -0.33
CA LEU A 72 8.75 1.41 -0.76
C LEU A 72 9.90 1.13 0.23
N GLY A 73 10.44 2.16 0.88
CA GLY A 73 11.33 1.98 2.03
C GLY A 73 10.62 1.25 3.18
N PHE A 74 9.35 1.59 3.45
CA PHE A 74 8.50 0.86 4.38
C PHE A 74 8.26 -0.59 3.96
N LEU A 75 7.76 -0.84 2.75
CA LEU A 75 7.54 -2.23 2.33
C LEU A 75 8.82 -3.08 2.35
N ASN A 76 9.97 -2.49 2.04
CA ASN A 76 11.26 -3.19 2.10
C ASN A 76 11.74 -3.51 3.53
N SER A 77 11.18 -2.88 4.56
CA SER A 77 11.43 -3.27 5.96
C SER A 77 10.45 -4.31 6.49
N VAL A 78 9.32 -4.57 5.81
CA VAL A 78 8.37 -5.64 6.20
C VAL A 78 8.98 -7.01 5.91
N ASP A 79 9.25 -7.77 6.97
CA ASP A 79 9.78 -9.13 6.95
C ASP A 79 8.68 -10.14 6.57
N ARG A 80 7.58 -10.09 7.33
CA ARG A 80 6.41 -10.95 7.17
C ARG A 80 5.21 -10.39 7.93
N ILE A 81 4.02 -10.87 7.58
CA ILE A 81 2.76 -10.55 8.26
C ILE A 81 2.09 -11.85 8.69
N GLU A 82 1.77 -11.97 9.97
CA GLU A 82 1.04 -13.12 10.52
C GLU A 82 -0.39 -12.69 10.89
N ILE A 83 -1.39 -13.52 10.63
CA ILE A 83 -2.75 -13.31 11.13
C ILE A 83 -3.06 -14.44 12.10
N ARG A 84 -3.00 -14.15 13.40
CA ARG A 84 -3.21 -15.15 14.45
C ARG A 84 -4.69 -15.33 14.77
N GLU A 85 -5.39 -14.22 14.95
CA GLU A 85 -6.74 -14.14 15.52
C GLU A 85 -7.71 -13.43 14.57
N ALA A 86 -8.99 -13.82 14.64
CA ALA A 86 -10.10 -13.13 14.02
C ALA A 86 -11.17 -12.88 15.09
N LYS A 87 -11.41 -11.61 15.41
CA LYS A 87 -12.40 -11.16 16.41
C LYS A 87 -13.69 -10.72 15.74
N VAL A 88 -14.78 -10.79 16.47
CA VAL A 88 -16.04 -10.12 16.11
C VAL A 88 -16.00 -8.74 16.77
N GLY A 89 -16.10 -7.67 15.97
CA GLY A 89 -16.20 -6.30 16.46
C GLY A 89 -17.56 -6.00 17.10
N GLU A 90 -17.68 -4.84 17.73
CA GLU A 90 -18.93 -4.34 18.34
C GLU A 90 -20.06 -4.19 17.31
N ASP A 91 -19.68 -3.88 16.06
CA ASP A 91 -20.52 -3.83 14.85
C ASP A 91 -20.92 -5.20 14.28
N LYS A 92 -20.46 -6.30 14.92
CA LYS A 92 -20.57 -7.70 14.48
C LYS A 92 -19.80 -8.04 13.21
N ILE A 93 -18.89 -7.18 12.74
CA ILE A 93 -18.00 -7.47 11.60
C ILE A 93 -16.81 -8.32 12.09
N VAL A 94 -16.40 -9.29 11.27
CA VAL A 94 -15.21 -10.10 11.57
C VAL A 94 -13.96 -9.35 11.12
N CYS A 95 -13.17 -8.91 12.11
CA CYS A 95 -11.88 -8.25 11.94
C CYS A 95 -10.73 -9.21 12.24
N TYR A 96 -9.73 -9.19 11.38
CA TYR A 96 -8.52 -10.00 11.48
C TYR A 96 -7.42 -9.13 12.08
N ASN A 97 -6.69 -9.67 13.06
CA ASN A 97 -5.57 -8.95 13.68
C ASN A 97 -4.27 -9.37 12.98
N LEU A 98 -3.66 -8.41 12.26
CA LEU A 98 -2.43 -8.57 11.49
C LEU A 98 -1.27 -8.16 12.39
N GLU A 99 -0.39 -9.11 12.68
CA GLU A 99 0.87 -8.90 13.38
C GLU A 99 1.98 -8.67 12.33
N VAL A 100 2.53 -7.46 12.30
CA VAL A 100 3.51 -7.04 11.27
C VAL A 100 4.91 -7.06 11.87
N TYR A 101 5.81 -7.82 11.26
CA TYR A 101 7.20 -7.94 11.69
C TYR A 101 8.08 -7.10 10.76
N LEU A 102 8.88 -6.19 11.31
CA LEU A 102 9.86 -5.41 10.54
C LEU A 102 11.29 -5.93 10.77
N SER A 103 12.03 -6.10 9.68
CA SER A 103 13.48 -6.36 9.67
C SER A 103 14.24 -5.03 9.78
N LEU A 104 14.18 -4.42 10.97
CA LEU A 104 14.88 -3.18 11.28
C LEU A 104 16.42 -3.41 11.28
N PRO A 105 17.23 -2.44 10.82
CA PRO A 105 18.68 -2.54 10.92
C PRO A 105 19.13 -2.55 12.39
N MET A 106 19.99 -3.49 12.78
CA MET A 106 20.62 -3.44 14.10
C MET A 106 21.43 -2.14 14.26
N SER A 107 21.24 -1.45 15.39
CA SER A 107 21.96 -0.22 15.70
C SER A 107 23.47 -0.48 15.70
N ARG A 108 24.25 0.36 15.03
CA ARG A 108 25.71 0.22 14.91
C ARG A 108 26.49 0.66 16.16
N LEU A 109 25.84 0.73 17.31
CA LEU A 109 26.51 0.88 18.59
C LEU A 109 27.18 -0.44 18.95
N PRO A 110 28.50 -0.47 19.27
CA PRO A 110 29.17 -1.71 19.65
C PRO A 110 28.57 -2.30 20.93
N THR A 111 27.81 -3.40 20.79
CA THR A 111 27.48 -4.26 21.93
C THR A 111 28.76 -4.89 22.47
N SER A 112 28.83 -5.08 23.80
CA SER A 112 30.03 -5.58 24.49
C SER A 112 30.59 -6.87 23.86
N PRO A 113 31.92 -7.05 23.71
CA PRO A 113 32.54 -8.13 22.93
C PRO A 113 32.55 -9.49 23.68
N CYS A 114 31.38 -9.93 24.17
CA CYS A 114 31.21 -11.11 25.03
C CYS A 114 30.15 -12.10 24.53
N ASP A 115 29.85 -12.15 23.24
CA ASP A 115 28.99 -13.19 22.62
C ASP A 115 29.57 -13.65 21.26
N PRO A 116 29.98 -14.92 21.10
CA PRO A 116 30.40 -15.48 19.82
C PRO A 116 29.19 -16.05 19.07
N THR A 117 28.59 -15.29 18.15
CA THR A 117 27.49 -15.75 17.28
C THR A 117 27.83 -15.47 15.80
N ASP A 118 27.45 -16.40 14.91
CA ASP A 118 27.91 -16.44 13.52
C ASP A 118 27.62 -15.19 12.69
N ALA A 119 28.66 -14.70 12.01
CA ALA A 119 28.61 -13.53 11.14
C ALA A 119 28.01 -13.83 9.75
N SER A 120 26.74 -14.26 9.71
CA SER A 120 26.06 -14.67 8.47
C SER A 120 24.63 -14.15 8.26
N SER A 121 24.18 -13.13 9.00
CA SER A 121 23.05 -12.28 8.57
C SER A 121 23.13 -10.85 9.14
N PRO A 122 23.00 -9.79 8.31
CA PRO A 122 22.83 -8.42 8.79
C PRO A 122 21.38 -8.11 9.22
N HIS A 123 20.44 -9.03 9.02
CA HIS A 123 19.02 -8.90 9.38
C HIS A 123 18.64 -9.96 10.42
N HIS A 124 18.24 -9.51 11.60
CA HIS A 124 17.78 -10.38 12.67
C HIS A 124 16.25 -10.47 12.60
N HIS A 125 15.69 -11.63 12.24
CA HIS A 125 14.23 -11.79 12.19
C HIS A 125 13.61 -11.51 13.56
N ALA A 126 12.61 -10.64 13.59
CA ALA A 126 11.95 -10.24 14.82
C ALA A 126 11.12 -11.41 15.40
N LYS A 127 11.37 -11.72 16.69
CA LYS A 127 10.66 -12.76 17.46
C LYS A 127 9.25 -12.32 17.86
N HIS A 128 9.05 -11.02 18.08
CA HIS A 128 7.78 -10.37 18.34
C HIS A 128 7.46 -9.42 17.17
N PRO A 129 6.18 -9.22 16.81
CA PRO A 129 5.81 -8.27 15.78
C PRO A 129 6.06 -6.84 16.28
N THR A 130 6.37 -5.94 15.34
CA THR A 130 6.71 -4.55 15.63
C THR A 130 5.46 -3.72 15.98
N PHE A 131 4.32 -4.08 15.40
CA PHE A 131 3.02 -3.49 15.69
C PHE A 131 1.89 -4.44 15.25
N LYS A 132 0.66 -4.13 15.68
CA LYS A 132 -0.56 -4.84 15.25
C LYS A 132 -1.51 -3.89 14.53
N VAL A 133 -2.27 -4.41 13.56
CA VAL A 133 -3.31 -3.64 12.85
C VAL A 133 -4.53 -4.51 12.57
N GLU A 134 -5.72 -3.94 12.70
CA GLU A 134 -6.98 -4.67 12.55
C GLU A 134 -7.65 -4.34 11.21
N ARG A 135 -8.09 -5.38 10.48
CA ARG A 135 -8.72 -5.26 9.15
C ARG A 135 -9.89 -6.22 9.00
N SER A 136 -11.04 -5.72 8.57
CA SER A 136 -12.17 -6.53 8.12
C SER A 136 -11.86 -7.25 6.80
N PHE A 137 -12.59 -8.33 6.50
CA PHE A 137 -12.47 -9.00 5.19
C PHE A 137 -12.74 -8.03 4.01
N SER A 138 -13.64 -7.06 4.20
CA SER A 138 -14.02 -6.08 3.18
C SER A 138 -12.86 -5.16 2.76
N GLU A 139 -12.00 -4.75 3.70
CA GLU A 139 -10.83 -3.91 3.39
C GLU A 139 -9.78 -4.65 2.56
N PHE A 140 -9.66 -5.97 2.71
CA PHE A 140 -8.82 -6.79 1.83
C PHE A 140 -9.41 -6.90 0.42
N GLU A 141 -10.75 -6.98 0.29
CA GLU A 141 -11.43 -6.92 -1.01
C GLU A 141 -11.20 -5.55 -1.68
N GLU A 142 -11.31 -4.45 -0.92
CA GLU A 142 -11.04 -3.11 -1.42
C GLU A 142 -9.57 -2.92 -1.85
N LEU A 143 -8.59 -3.33 -1.03
CA LEU A 143 -7.17 -3.28 -1.38
C LEU A 143 -6.90 -4.00 -2.72
N ARG A 144 -7.49 -5.19 -2.89
CA ARG A 144 -7.37 -5.99 -4.11
C ARG A 144 -7.88 -5.25 -5.35
N GLU A 145 -9.06 -4.62 -5.24
CA GLU A 145 -9.67 -3.87 -6.34
C GLU A 145 -8.97 -2.53 -6.61
N ASN A 146 -8.47 -1.84 -5.58
CA ASN A 146 -7.73 -0.58 -5.75
C ASN A 146 -6.33 -0.80 -6.36
N VAL A 147 -5.67 -1.92 -6.04
CA VAL A 147 -4.47 -2.38 -6.75
C VAL A 147 -4.81 -2.78 -8.20
N LEU A 148 -5.89 -3.54 -8.43
CA LEU A 148 -6.33 -3.91 -9.79
C LEU A 148 -6.56 -2.68 -10.68
N LYS A 149 -7.32 -1.69 -10.19
CA LYS A 149 -7.54 -0.41 -10.89
C LYS A 149 -6.19 0.24 -11.24
N SER A 150 -5.28 0.32 -10.28
CA SER A 150 -3.98 0.99 -10.44
C SER A 150 -3.04 0.33 -11.45
N VAL A 151 -3.09 -1.00 -11.60
CA VAL A 151 -2.31 -1.71 -12.64
C VAL A 151 -3.03 -1.80 -14.00
N SER A 152 -4.36 -1.68 -14.02
CA SER A 152 -5.18 -1.77 -15.25
C SER A 152 -5.38 -0.43 -15.97
N HIS A 153 -5.45 0.68 -15.24
CA HIS A 153 -5.77 2.01 -15.78
C HIS A 153 -4.63 2.64 -16.60
N MET A 154 -3.59 1.87 -16.91
CA MET A 154 -2.39 2.30 -17.65
C MET A 154 -2.28 1.50 -18.97
N PRO A 155 -3.07 1.83 -20.02
CA PRO A 155 -3.17 1.06 -21.28
C PRO A 155 -1.90 1.02 -22.15
N GLN A 156 -0.76 1.41 -21.57
CA GLN A 156 0.54 1.60 -22.21
C GLN A 156 1.67 1.48 -21.16
N CYS A 157 1.48 0.63 -20.13
CA CYS A 157 2.49 0.27 -19.13
C CYS A 157 2.56 -1.26 -18.91
N THR A 158 3.03 -1.98 -19.94
CA THR A 158 3.21 -3.44 -19.95
C THR A 158 4.47 -3.92 -19.22
N CYS A 159 4.89 -3.24 -18.14
CA CYS A 159 6.06 -3.67 -17.37
C CYS A 159 5.73 -4.90 -16.49
N GLN A 160 6.74 -5.71 -16.20
CA GLN A 160 6.56 -6.99 -15.47
C GLN A 160 5.83 -6.81 -14.14
N TYR A 161 6.04 -5.70 -13.42
CA TYR A 161 5.33 -5.38 -12.18
C TYR A 161 3.80 -5.37 -12.35
N CYS A 162 3.30 -4.64 -13.36
CA CYS A 162 1.86 -4.60 -13.65
C CYS A 162 1.35 -5.98 -14.10
N MET A 163 2.14 -6.69 -14.92
CA MET A 163 1.76 -8.01 -15.42
C MET A 163 1.68 -9.07 -14.32
N ASP A 164 2.63 -9.10 -13.38
CA ASP A 164 2.62 -9.97 -12.21
C ASP A 164 1.34 -9.76 -11.38
N PHE A 165 1.01 -8.49 -11.08
CA PHE A 165 -0.23 -8.14 -10.37
C PHE A 165 -1.49 -8.54 -11.15
N LEU A 166 -1.57 -8.26 -12.45
CA LEU A 166 -2.72 -8.66 -13.28
C LEU A 166 -2.90 -10.18 -13.34
N VAL A 167 -1.81 -10.94 -13.50
CA VAL A 167 -1.81 -12.41 -13.52
C VAL A 167 -2.24 -12.97 -12.17
N TYR A 168 -1.69 -12.46 -11.06
CA TYR A 168 -2.08 -12.87 -9.71
C TYR A 168 -3.57 -12.59 -9.46
N ILE A 169 -3.99 -11.34 -9.66
CA ILE A 169 -5.34 -10.85 -9.36
C ILE A 169 -6.38 -11.60 -10.19
N ARG A 170 -6.05 -12.00 -11.43
CA ARG A 170 -6.93 -12.82 -12.29
C ARG A 170 -6.96 -14.29 -11.86
N TYR A 171 -5.79 -14.94 -11.73
CA TYR A 171 -5.68 -16.41 -11.72
C TYR A 171 -5.38 -17.07 -10.37
N LYS A 172 -4.89 -16.36 -9.33
CA LYS A 172 -4.67 -16.97 -8.01
C LYS A 172 -6.02 -17.25 -7.33
N PHE A 173 -6.29 -18.50 -6.94
CA PHE A 173 -7.55 -18.88 -6.28
C PHE A 173 -7.66 -18.39 -4.83
N SER A 174 -6.55 -18.41 -4.08
CA SER A 174 -6.49 -17.91 -2.69
C SER A 174 -6.45 -16.38 -2.66
N GLN A 175 -7.62 -15.74 -2.76
CA GLN A 175 -7.76 -14.28 -2.71
C GLN A 175 -9.01 -13.85 -1.92
N PRO A 176 -9.02 -12.63 -1.34
CA PRO A 176 -10.25 -11.99 -0.85
C PRO A 176 -11.19 -11.76 -2.04
N ARG A 177 -12.27 -12.54 -2.10
CA ARG A 177 -13.36 -12.44 -3.08
C ARG A 177 -14.67 -12.75 -2.34
N GLY A 178 -15.78 -12.11 -2.71
CA GLY A 178 -17.06 -12.29 -2.00
C GLY A 178 -17.52 -13.75 -1.87
N ILE A 179 -17.22 -14.60 -2.85
CA ILE A 179 -17.50 -16.04 -2.78
C ILE A 179 -16.75 -16.76 -1.65
N ILE A 180 -15.51 -16.33 -1.33
CA ILE A 180 -14.73 -16.86 -0.20
C ILE A 180 -15.32 -16.39 1.14
N LYS A 181 -15.83 -15.16 1.19
CA LYS A 181 -16.54 -14.60 2.36
C LYS A 181 -17.77 -15.44 2.75
N LEU A 182 -18.44 -16.03 1.76
CA LEU A 182 -19.65 -16.85 1.91
C LEU A 182 -19.37 -18.34 2.11
N THR A 183 -18.35 -18.90 1.45
CA THR A 183 -18.10 -20.36 1.41
C THR A 183 -17.05 -20.87 2.39
N SER A 184 -16.24 -20.00 3.00
CA SER A 184 -15.08 -20.42 3.81
C SER A 184 -15.24 -20.10 5.30
N GLY A 185 -15.05 -21.12 6.15
CA GLY A 185 -14.92 -20.95 7.60
C GLY A 185 -13.77 -20.00 7.98
N THR A 186 -13.83 -19.44 9.20
CA THR A 186 -12.94 -18.35 9.64
C THR A 186 -11.45 -18.69 9.52
N GLU A 187 -11.03 -19.91 9.87
CA GLU A 187 -9.63 -20.33 9.75
C GLU A 187 -9.16 -20.41 8.29
N LYS A 188 -10.04 -20.86 7.37
CA LYS A 188 -9.71 -20.89 5.94
C LYS A 188 -9.64 -19.49 5.34
N ARG A 189 -10.51 -18.56 5.79
CA ARG A 189 -10.40 -17.14 5.46
C ARG A 189 -9.09 -16.55 6.00
N LYS A 190 -8.72 -16.84 7.24
CA LYS A 190 -7.45 -16.43 7.86
C LYS A 190 -6.25 -16.87 7.01
N GLN A 191 -6.17 -18.15 6.63
CA GLN A 191 -5.11 -18.66 5.75
C GLN A 191 -5.05 -17.90 4.41
N ILE A 192 -6.21 -17.70 3.76
CA ILE A 192 -6.30 -16.99 2.47
C ILE A 192 -5.81 -15.54 2.60
N LEU A 193 -6.21 -14.83 3.67
CA LEU A 193 -5.80 -13.44 3.91
C LEU A 193 -4.31 -13.33 4.24
N THR A 194 -3.74 -14.24 5.05
CA THR A 194 -2.31 -14.28 5.34
C THR A 194 -1.48 -14.51 4.07
N THR A 195 -1.84 -15.51 3.25
CA THR A 195 -1.15 -15.73 1.97
C THR A 195 -1.28 -14.52 1.05
N PHE A 196 -2.49 -13.95 0.93
CA PHE A 196 -2.77 -12.80 0.08
C PHE A 196 -1.92 -11.57 0.42
N ILE A 197 -1.85 -11.18 1.70
CA ILE A 197 -1.14 -9.94 2.08
C ILE A 197 0.37 -10.09 1.98
N ASN A 198 0.94 -11.25 2.32
CA ASN A 198 2.37 -11.50 2.12
C ASN A 198 2.71 -11.53 0.62
N ASP A 199 1.94 -12.24 -0.20
CA ASP A 199 2.11 -12.22 -1.67
C ASP A 199 2.06 -10.77 -2.21
N PHE A 200 1.08 -9.95 -1.77
CA PHE A 200 0.94 -8.56 -2.17
C PHE A 200 2.10 -7.66 -1.73
N VAL A 201 2.64 -7.84 -0.51
CA VAL A 201 3.83 -7.10 -0.04
C VAL A 201 5.08 -7.52 -0.81
N THR A 202 5.32 -8.83 -0.97
CA THR A 202 6.45 -9.38 -1.77
C THR A 202 6.39 -8.99 -3.25
N MET A 203 5.20 -8.70 -3.78
CA MET A 203 5.04 -8.10 -5.11
C MET A 203 5.20 -6.57 -5.08
N GLY A 204 4.71 -5.91 -4.03
CA GLY A 204 4.83 -4.47 -3.81
C GLY A 204 6.27 -3.96 -3.67
N GLN A 205 7.13 -4.73 -3.00
CA GLN A 205 8.58 -4.51 -2.81
C GLN A 205 9.38 -4.48 -4.14
N ARG A 206 8.85 -5.09 -5.21
CA ARG A 206 9.59 -5.23 -6.48
C ARG A 206 9.73 -3.89 -7.20
N ARG A 207 10.83 -3.73 -7.94
CA ARG A 207 10.93 -2.75 -9.04
C ARG A 207 11.07 -3.50 -10.35
N ALA A 208 10.28 -3.14 -11.36
CA ALA A 208 10.48 -3.66 -12.72
C ALA A 208 11.19 -2.61 -13.59
N PRO A 209 12.22 -2.98 -14.36
CA PRO A 209 12.85 -2.09 -15.32
C PRO A 209 11.82 -1.59 -16.36
N LYS A 210 12.06 -0.38 -16.88
CA LYS A 210 11.11 0.30 -17.76
C LYS A 210 11.31 -0.13 -19.21
N LEU A 211 10.22 -0.57 -19.85
CA LEU A 211 10.11 -0.58 -21.30
C LEU A 211 9.71 0.84 -21.75
N GLY A 212 10.68 1.62 -22.23
CA GLY A 212 10.47 2.96 -22.76
C GLY A 212 10.53 4.12 -21.75
N LYS A 213 10.19 5.33 -22.22
CA LYS A 213 10.46 6.61 -21.52
C LYS A 213 9.47 6.98 -20.42
N ARG A 214 8.27 6.38 -20.37
CA ARG A 214 7.23 6.73 -19.39
C ARG A 214 7.52 6.12 -18.00
N LYS A 215 7.02 6.76 -16.96
CA LYS A 215 7.05 6.23 -15.58
C LYS A 215 5.89 5.24 -15.38
N CYS A 216 6.13 4.20 -14.61
CA CYS A 216 5.09 3.28 -14.14
C CYS A 216 4.55 3.80 -12.81
N GLU A 217 3.45 4.55 -12.84
CA GLU A 217 2.87 5.10 -11.59
C GLU A 217 2.36 4.01 -10.64
N ALA A 218 2.02 2.81 -11.12
CA ALA A 218 1.70 1.67 -10.26
C ALA A 218 2.86 1.28 -9.32
N GLN A 219 4.12 1.43 -9.74
CA GLN A 219 5.31 1.20 -8.89
C GLN A 219 5.51 2.30 -7.82
N LYS A 220 4.64 3.32 -7.80
CA LYS A 220 4.55 4.33 -6.73
C LYS A 220 3.25 4.16 -5.92
N LEU A 221 2.12 3.95 -6.60
CA LEU A 221 0.79 3.86 -6.00
C LEU A 221 0.56 2.56 -5.22
N VAL A 222 1.03 1.41 -5.72
CA VAL A 222 0.84 0.12 -5.04
C VAL A 222 1.62 0.05 -3.72
N PRO A 223 2.89 0.50 -3.63
CA PRO A 223 3.56 0.62 -2.33
C PRO A 223 2.84 1.54 -1.35
N ALA A 224 2.30 2.67 -1.80
CA ALA A 224 1.56 3.61 -0.94
C ALA A 224 0.21 3.05 -0.43
N MET A 225 -0.52 2.30 -1.26
CA MET A 225 -1.75 1.61 -0.81
C MET A 225 -1.46 0.52 0.22
N LEU A 226 -0.36 -0.23 0.05
CA LEU A 226 0.06 -1.25 1.02
C LEU A 226 0.59 -0.64 2.32
N GLU A 227 1.35 0.47 2.24
CA GLU A 227 1.76 1.26 3.41
C GLU A 227 0.55 1.73 4.23
N ALA A 228 -0.42 2.38 3.58
CA ALA A 228 -1.66 2.81 4.23
C ALA A 228 -2.46 1.64 4.82
N PHE A 229 -2.56 0.53 4.07
CA PHE A 229 -3.26 -0.67 4.54
C PHE A 229 -2.59 -1.31 5.77
N LEU A 230 -1.28 -1.14 5.98
CA LEU A 230 -0.59 -1.69 7.15
C LEU A 230 -0.48 -0.69 8.31
N LEU A 231 -0.36 0.62 8.05
CA LEU A 231 -0.12 1.63 9.09
C LEU A 231 -1.38 2.33 9.63
N ASN A 232 -2.49 2.38 8.89
CA ASN A 232 -3.69 3.08 9.34
C ASN A 232 -4.33 2.37 10.55
N ASN A 233 -4.54 3.09 11.66
CA ASN A 233 -5.07 2.54 12.92
C ASN A 233 -4.20 1.42 13.53
N ALA A 234 -2.91 1.34 13.16
CA ALA A 234 -1.95 0.45 13.80
C ALA A 234 -1.74 0.84 15.28
N ARG A 235 -1.43 -0.15 16.11
CA ARG A 235 -1.19 -0.03 17.56
C ARG A 235 0.12 -0.74 17.92
N ASP A 236 0.81 -0.24 18.93
CA ASP A 236 2.00 -0.87 19.51
C ASP A 236 1.69 -2.30 20.03
N TYR A 237 2.74 -3.10 20.23
CA TYR A 237 2.64 -4.52 20.64
C TYR A 237 2.53 -4.70 22.16
#